data_AF-A0A2C9SUY1-F1
#
_entry.id   AF-A0A2C9SUY1-F1
#
_cell.length_a   1.000
_cell.length_b   1.000
_cell.length_c   1.000
_cell.angle_alpha   90.00
_cell.angle_beta   90.00
_cell.angle_gamma   90.00
#
_symmetry.space_group_name_H-M   'P 1'
#
loop_
_entity.id
_entity.type
_entity.pdbx_description
1 polymer ?
#
loop_
_entity_poly.entity_id
_entity_poly.type
_entity_poly.pdbx_seq_one_letter_code
_entity_poly.pdbx_strand_id
1 'polypeptide(L)' 'MLRPLMIDPSLPRIGVTELRRQFGRILGEVTQGQTYVITRRGREIAVLIPVEEYRRIANN' A
#
# COMPACT_ATOMS: atom_id res chain seq x y z
N MET A 1 6.81 -19.02 -0.89
CA MET A 1 7.64 -17.82 -0.66
C MET A 1 7.25 -16.79 -1.71
N LEU A 2 6.61 -15.70 -1.33
CA LEU A 2 6.55 -14.54 -2.21
C LEU A 2 7.99 -14.08 -2.39
N ARG A 3 8.52 -14.09 -3.63
CA ARG A 3 9.77 -13.38 -3.94
C ARG A 3 9.60 -11.95 -3.40
N PRO A 4 10.65 -11.28 -2.90
CA PRO A 4 10.54 -9.86 -2.63
C PRO A 4 10.22 -9.22 -3.98
N LEU A 5 8.94 -8.94 -4.23
CA LEU A 5 8.56 -8.04 -5.29
C LEU A 5 9.25 -6.74 -4.87
N MET A 6 10.23 -6.32 -5.67
CA MET A 6 10.89 -5.06 -5.42
C MET A 6 9.79 -4.00 -5.40
N ILE A 7 9.47 -3.51 -4.20
CA ILE A 7 8.43 -2.49 -4.04
C ILE A 7 8.96 -1.27 -4.77
N ASP A 8 8.17 -0.77 -5.72
CA ASP A 8 8.55 0.37 -6.54
C ASP A 8 9.00 1.53 -5.61
N PRO A 9 10.27 1.97 -5.69
CA PRO A 9 10.80 2.98 -4.78
C PRO A 9 10.12 4.33 -4.95
N SER A 10 9.46 4.59 -6.09
CA SER A 10 8.70 5.81 -6.36
C SER A 10 7.38 5.88 -5.61
N LEU A 11 6.89 4.76 -5.06
CA LEU A 11 5.63 4.75 -4.33
C LEU A 11 5.73 5.53 -3.01
N PRO A 12 4.68 6.30 -2.66
CA PRO A 12 4.64 7.04 -1.41
C PRO A 12 4.63 6.08 -0.23
N ARG A 13 5.44 6.41 0.79
CA ARG A 13 5.54 5.69 2.05
C ARG A 13 4.76 6.41 3.12
N ILE A 14 3.91 5.68 3.82
CA ILE A 14 3.13 6.21 4.95
C ILE A 14 3.31 5.34 6.18
N GLY A 15 3.45 5.97 7.34
CA GLY A 15 3.54 5.26 8.62
C GLY A 15 2.17 4.72 9.04
N VAL A 16 2.13 3.55 9.69
CA VAL A 16 0.88 2.98 10.21
C VAL A 16 0.13 3.92 11.17
N THR A 17 0.86 4.78 11.90
CA THR A 17 0.25 5.81 12.76
C THR A 17 -0.45 6.89 11.95
N GLU A 18 0.16 7.35 10.86
CA GLU A 18 -0.42 8.35 9.96
C GLU A 18 -1.62 7.78 9.20
N LEU A 19 -1.50 6.53 8.71
CA LEU A 19 -2.60 5.79 8.11
C LEU A 19 -3.83 5.75 9.03
N ARG A 20 -3.63 5.44 10.32
CA ARG A 20 -4.74 5.43 11.29
C ARG A 20 -5.37 6.80 11.51
N ARG A 21 -4.57 7.88 11.53
CA ARG A 21 -5.05 9.24 11.74
C ARG A 21 -5.83 9.78 10.54
N GLN A 22 -5.47 9.36 9.33
CA GLN A 22 -6.03 9.89 8.07
C GLN A 22 -6.76 8.82 7.27
N PHE A 23 -7.30 7.79 7.95
CA PHE A 23 -7.77 6.56 7.33
C PHE A 23 -8.79 6.79 6.20
N GLY A 24 -9.80 7.64 6.43
CA GLY A 24 -10.82 7.95 5.44
C GLY A 24 -10.26 8.62 4.17
N ARG A 25 -9.34 9.58 4.32
CA ARG A 25 -8.67 10.25 3.20
C ARG A 25 -7.87 9.23 2.38
N ILE A 26 -7.01 8.46 3.04
CA ILE A 26 -6.11 7.53 2.38
C ILE A 26 -6.87 6.40 1.69
N LEU A 27 -7.92 5.87 2.32
CA LEU A 27 -8.79 4.90 1.65
C LEU A 27 -9.49 5.51 0.43
N GLY A 28 -9.95 6.77 0.51
CA GLY A 28 -10.52 7.47 -0.65
C GLY A 28 -9.53 7.63 -1.80
N GLU A 29 -8.26 7.91 -1.51
CA GLU A 29 -7.21 7.97 -2.54
C GLU A 29 -6.92 6.59 -3.13
N VAL A 30 -6.90 5.54 -2.30
CA VAL A 30 -6.69 4.16 -2.76
C VAL A 30 -7.85 3.68 -3.64
N THR A 31 -9.11 4.02 -3.31
CA THR A 31 -10.24 3.69 -4.20
C THR A 31 -10.19 4.44 -5.52
N GLN A 32 -9.47 5.56 -5.59
CA GLN A 32 -9.18 6.30 -6.84
C GLN A 32 -7.95 5.78 -7.61
N GLY A 33 -7.31 4.70 -7.14
CA GLY A 33 -6.19 4.06 -7.82
C GLY A 33 -4.82 4.32 -7.21
N GLN A 34 -4.74 5.11 -6.13
CA GLN A 34 -3.46 5.37 -5.48
C GLN A 34 -2.93 4.12 -4.77
N THR A 35 -1.61 3.94 -4.80
CA THR A 35 -0.91 2.86 -4.08
C THR A 35 0.01 3.46 -3.01
N TYR A 36 0.03 2.83 -1.84
CA TYR A 36 0.86 3.24 -0.72
C TYR A 36 1.69 2.09 -0.17
N VAL A 37 2.94 2.39 0.21
CA VAL A 37 3.75 1.47 1.00
C VAL A 37 3.55 1.79 2.47
N ILE A 38 3.10 0.81 3.24
CA ILE A 38 2.86 0.97 4.67
C ILE A 38 4.13 0.64 5.43
N THR A 39 4.52 1.55 6.32
CA THR A 39 5.72 1.42 7.14
C THR A 39 5.40 1.36 8.62
N ARG A 40 6.25 0.67 9.39
CA ARG A 40 6.25 0.67 10.86
C ARG A 40 7.68 0.80 11.35
N ARG A 41 7.98 1.85 12.13
CA ARG A 41 9.34 2.17 12.60
C ARG A 41 10.37 2.20 11.45
N GLY A 42 10.01 2.83 10.33
CA GLY A 42 10.87 2.96 9.15
C GLY A 42 11.02 1.71 8.29
N ARG A 43 10.41 0.57 8.66
CA ARG A 43 10.43 -0.66 7.86
C ARG A 43 9.15 -0.80 7.05
N GLU A 44 9.27 -1.19 5.79
CA GLU A 44 8.15 -1.54 4.92
C GLU A 44 7.52 -2.85 5.41
N ILE A 45 6.20 -2.85 5.59
CA ILE A 45 5.48 -3.99 6.17
C ILE A 45 4.29 -4.46 5.35
N ALA A 46 3.78 -3.62 4.44
CA ALA A 46 2.68 -3.96 3.55
C ALA A 46 2.62 -2.97 2.37
N VAL A 47 1.87 -3.32 1.34
CA VAL A 47 1.44 -2.40 0.28
C VAL A 47 -0.08 -2.34 0.34
N LEU A 48 -0.62 -1.12 0.32
CA LEU A 48 -2.05 -0.85 0.23
C LEU A 48 -2.38 -0.48 -1.21
N ILE A 49 -3.21 -1.30 -1.84
CA ILE A 49 -3.62 -1.20 -3.24
C ILE A 49 -5.15 -1.28 -3.36
N PRO A 50 -5.70 -0.83 -4.50
CA PRO A 50 -7.10 -1.12 -4.85
C PRO A 50 -7.37 -2.62 -4.87
N VAL A 51 -8.58 -3.02 -4.49
CA VAL A 51 -8.99 -4.44 -4.48
C VAL A 51 -8.91 -5.06 -5.88
N GLU A 52 -9.25 -4.31 -6.92
CA GLU A 52 -9.16 -4.81 -8.31
C GLU A 52 -7.72 -5.07 -8.73
N GLU A 53 -6.76 -4.26 -8.25
CA GLU A 53 -5.33 -4.50 -8.48
C GLU A 53 -4.89 -5.80 -7.79
N TYR A 54 -5.31 -5.99 -6.53
CA TYR A 54 -5.02 -7.21 -5.80
C TYR A 54 -5.55 -8.44 -6.53
N ARG A 55 -6.78 -8.40 -7.03
CA ARG A 55 -7.37 -9.50 -7.82
C ARG A 55 -6.59 -9.77 -9.09
N ARG A 56 -6.13 -8.73 -9.81
CA ARG A 56 -5.33 -8.89 -11.03
C ARG A 56 -4.00 -9.60 -10.74
N ILE A 57 -3.33 -9.21 -9.65
CA ILE A 57 -2.06 -9.82 -9.23
C ILE A 57 -2.28 -11.25 -8.74
N ALA A 58 -3.34 -11.51 -7.97
CA ALA A 58 -3.61 -12.82 -7.37
C ALA A 58 -4.08 -13.89 -8.37
N ASN A 59 -4.67 -13.47 -9.49
CA ASN A 59 -5.15 -14.36 -10.55
C ASN A 59 -4.09 -14.63 -11.65
N ASN A 60 -2.87 -14.10 -11.49
CA ASN A 60 -1.71 -14.33 -12.35
C ASN A 60 -0.65 -15.18 -11.63
#